data_AF-A0A4Y2U9D5-F1
#
_entry.id   AF-A0A4Y2U9D5-F1
#
_cell.length_a   1.000
_cell.length_b   1.000
_cell.length_c   1.000
_cell.angle_alpha   90.00
_cell.angle_beta   90.00
_cell.angle_gamma   90.00
#
_symmetry.space_group_name_H-M   'P 1'
#
loop_
_entity.id
_entity.type
_entity.pdbx_description
1 polymer ?
#
loop_
_entity_poly.entity_id
_entity_poly.type
_entity_poly.pdbx_seq_one_letter_code
_entity_poly.pdbx_strand_id
1 'polypeptide(L)'
;MICRRLTDFFLKENIFHPHHFGFLPFKSCESLQVVFFNTLLKARNNKEYIIPASLDISSAYDSVWPDGVAYKALQIGVSGHTARWIHEFLTNRTL
;
A
#
# COMPACT_ATOMS: atom_id res chain seq x y z
N MET A 1 6.20 -17.62 -0.54
CA MET A 1 4.94 -18.22 -1.03
C MET A 1 3.70 -17.44 -0.58
N ILE A 2 3.56 -17.08 0.70
CA ILE A 2 2.36 -16.37 1.21
C ILE A 2 2.20 -14.94 0.67
N CYS A 3 3.28 -14.14 0.63
CA CYS A 3 3.21 -12.76 0.11
C CYS A 3 2.72 -12.73 -1.34
N ARG A 4 3.25 -13.58 -2.21
CA ARG A 4 2.79 -13.70 -3.61
C ARG A 4 1.29 -14.01 -3.69
N ARG A 5 0.81 -15.00 -2.94
CA ARG A 5 -0.62 -15.37 -2.94
C ARG A 5 -1.52 -14.24 -2.46
N LEU A 6 -1.09 -13.50 -1.44
CA LEU A 6 -1.80 -12.33 -0.93
C LEU A 6 -1.78 -11.19 -1.96
N THR A 7 -0.63 -10.90 -2.56
CA THR A 7 -0.51 -9.90 -3.62
C THR A 7 -1.42 -10.23 -4.81
N ASP A 8 -1.40 -11.48 -5.28
CA ASP A 8 -2.25 -11.94 -6.39
C ASP A 8 -3.74 -11.77 -6.05
N PHE A 9 -4.15 -12.11 -4.82
CA PHE A 9 -5.51 -11.89 -4.32
C PHE A 9 -5.88 -10.40 -4.29
N PHE A 10 -5.04 -9.55 -3.69
CA PHE A 10 -5.31 -8.11 -3.58
C PHE A 10 -5.35 -7.40 -4.93
N LEU A 11 -4.54 -7.84 -5.90
CA LEU A 11 -4.59 -7.34 -7.28
C LEU A 11 -5.88 -7.78 -7.98
N LYS A 12 -6.29 -9.04 -7.81
CA LYS A 12 -7.53 -9.56 -8.41
C LYS A 12 -8.77 -8.85 -7.88
N GLU A 13 -8.83 -8.60 -6.58
CA GLU A 13 -9.94 -7.89 -5.92
C GLU A 13 -9.84 -6.35 -6.04
N ASN A 14 -8.84 -5.84 -6.78
CA ASN A 14 -8.62 -4.42 -7.03
C ASN A 14 -8.57 -3.56 -5.74
N ILE A 15 -7.90 -4.08 -4.71
CA ILE A 15 -7.83 -3.45 -3.38
C ILE A 15 -6.93 -2.21 -3.39
N PHE A 16 -5.88 -2.23 -4.20
CA PHE A 16 -4.91 -1.13 -4.26
C PHE A 16 -5.43 0.03 -5.09
N HIS A 17 -5.25 1.25 -4.58
CA HIS A 17 -5.53 2.45 -5.33
C HIS A 17 -4.67 2.50 -6.63
N PRO A 18 -5.19 3.02 -7.76
CA PRO A 18 -4.43 3.09 -9.03
C PRO A 18 -3.10 3.83 -8.92
N HIS A 19 -2.98 4.77 -7.98
CA HIS A 19 -1.74 5.51 -7.67
C HIS A 19 -0.90 4.90 -6.52
N HIS A 20 -1.11 3.63 -6.15
CA HIS A 20 -0.18 2.89 -5.30
C HIS A 20 0.96 2.38 -6.18
N PHE A 21 2.22 2.74 -5.86
CA PHE A 21 3.40 2.36 -6.66
C PHE A 21 4.46 1.57 -5.88
N GLY A 22 4.41 1.56 -4.55
CA GLY A 22 5.32 0.79 -3.73
C GLY A 22 4.99 -0.69 -3.74
N PHE A 23 6.02 -1.55 -3.68
CA PHE A 23 5.88 -2.99 -3.41
C PHE A 23 4.91 -3.79 -4.30
N LEU A 24 4.54 -3.26 -5.48
CA LEU A 24 3.65 -3.91 -6.45
C LEU A 24 4.43 -4.30 -7.71
N PRO A 25 4.07 -5.42 -8.35
CA PRO A 25 4.69 -5.82 -9.60
C PRO A 25 4.42 -4.79 -10.69
N PHE A 26 5.40 -4.58 -11.57
CA PHE A 26 5.33 -3.64 -12.71
C PHE A 26 5.11 -2.17 -12.32
N LYS A 27 5.35 -1.81 -11.06
CA LYS A 27 5.35 -0.43 -10.59
C LYS A 27 6.68 -0.08 -9.94
N SER A 28 7.11 1.16 -10.16
CA SER A 28 8.41 1.64 -9.71
C SER A 28 8.37 3.13 -9.38
N CYS A 29 9.43 3.63 -8.74
CA CYS A 29 9.59 5.06 -8.46
C CYS A 29 9.57 5.90 -9.74
N GLU A 30 10.16 5.40 -10.82
CA GLU A 30 10.18 6.05 -12.14
C GLU A 30 8.75 6.18 -12.68
N SER A 31 7.93 5.13 -12.56
CA SER A 31 6.52 5.19 -13.00
C SER A 31 5.70 6.21 -12.21
N LEU A 32 5.94 6.34 -10.89
CA LEU A 32 5.32 7.37 -10.05
C LEU A 32 5.77 8.78 -10.49
N GLN A 33 7.07 8.97 -10.72
CA GLN A 33 7.63 10.24 -11.17
C GLN A 33 7.00 10.69 -12.49
N VAL A 34 6.87 9.80 -13.47
CA VAL A 34 6.23 10.11 -14.77
C VAL A 34 4.78 10.57 -14.56
N VAL A 35 4.00 9.89 -13.73
CA VAL A 35 2.61 10.27 -13.43
C VAL A 35 2.54 11.62 -12.72
N PHE A 36 3.43 11.86 -11.76
CA PHE A 36 3.52 13.14 -11.05
C PHE A 36 3.88 14.29 -11.99
N PHE A 37 4.92 14.14 -12.82
CA PHE A 37 5.32 15.14 -13.81
C PHE A 37 4.20 15.42 -14.81
N ASN A 38 3.49 14.40 -15.30
CA ASN A 38 2.35 14.59 -16.18
C ASN A 38 1.24 15.42 -15.51
N THR A 39 0.99 15.18 -14.22
CA THR A 39 0.01 15.96 -13.44
C THR A 39 0.44 17.42 -13.32
N LEU A 40 1.72 17.67 -13.03
CA LEU A 40 2.30 19.02 -12.98
C LEU A 40 2.17 19.76 -14.31
N LEU A 41 2.50 19.09 -15.43
CA LEU A 41 2.44 19.69 -16.76
C LEU A 41 0.99 20.03 -17.16
N LYS A 42 0.03 19.17 -16.84
CA LYS A 42 -1.40 19.40 -17.12
C LYS A 42 -1.93 20.63 -16.37
N ALA A 43 -1.67 20.72 -15.07
CA ALA A 43 -2.11 21.89 -14.30
C ALA A 43 -1.44 23.17 -14.79
N ARG A 44 -0.14 23.12 -15.12
CA ARG A 44 0.56 24.26 -15.72
C ARG A 44 -0.11 24.70 -17.03
N ASN A 45 -0.45 23.77 -17.90
CA ASN A 45 -1.15 24.06 -19.16
C ASN A 45 -2.54 24.68 -18.92
N ASN A 46 -3.22 24.22 -17.87
CA ASN A 46 -4.53 24.73 -17.46
C ASN A 46 -4.47 26.02 -16.64
N LYS A 47 -3.26 26.55 -16.36
CA LYS A 47 -3.02 27.71 -15.48
C LYS A 47 -3.55 27.51 -14.05
N GLU A 48 -3.55 26.27 -13.58
CA GLU A 48 -3.93 25.88 -12.23
C GLU A 48 -2.72 25.93 -11.29
N TYR A 49 -2.97 26.18 -10.01
CA TYR A 49 -1.96 26.12 -8.96
C TYR A 49 -1.90 24.71 -8.37
N ILE A 50 -0.69 24.16 -8.22
CA ILE A 50 -0.45 22.91 -7.49
C ILE A 50 0.37 23.21 -6.25
N ILE A 51 -0.08 22.67 -5.12
CA ILE A 51 0.67 22.65 -3.86
C ILE A 51 0.95 21.19 -3.51
N PRO A 52 2.19 20.70 -3.68
CA PRO A 52 2.53 19.34 -3.29
C PRO A 52 2.64 19.25 -1.76
N ALA A 53 2.04 18.20 -1.19
CA ALA A 53 2.23 17.82 0.20
C ALA A 53 2.98 16.48 0.25
N SER A 54 4.01 16.41 1.09
CA SER A 54 4.77 15.19 1.33
C SER A 54 4.54 14.72 2.76
N LEU A 55 4.33 13.42 2.95
CA LEU A 55 4.14 12.78 4.24
C LEU A 55 5.05 11.56 4.32
N ASP A 56 5.83 11.48 5.40
CA ASP A 56 6.64 10.32 5.74
C ASP A 56 6.24 9.81 7.12
N ILE A 57 6.08 8.49 7.26
CA ILE A 57 5.66 7.85 8.50
C ILE A 57 6.90 7.26 9.17
N SER A 58 7.24 7.78 10.35
CA SER A 58 8.38 7.27 11.13
C SER A 58 8.14 5.84 11.62
N SER A 59 9.16 4.99 11.41
CA SER A 59 9.18 3.60 11.89
C SER A 59 7.90 2.83 11.57
N ALA A 60 7.38 2.97 10.35
CA ALA A 60 6.05 2.44 9.96
C ALA A 60 5.85 0.96 10.27
N TYR A 61 6.90 0.14 10.18
CA TYR A 61 6.82 -1.27 10.53
C TYR A 61 6.78 -1.51 12.04
N ASP A 62 7.50 -0.72 12.84
CA ASP A 62 7.59 -0.88 14.30
C ASP A 62 6.37 -0.28 15.00
N SER A 63 5.83 0.81 14.46
CA SER A 63 4.68 1.56 14.99
C SER A 63 3.33 1.01 14.54
N VAL A 64 3.30 -0.11 13.82
CA VAL A 64 2.06 -0.67 13.26
C VAL A 64 1.17 -1.22 14.37
N TRP A 65 -0.15 -0.97 14.29
CA TRP A 65 -1.13 -1.59 15.20
C TRP A 65 -1.53 -2.98 14.69
N PRO A 66 -1.08 -4.09 15.33
CA PRO A 66 -1.27 -5.45 14.79
C PRO A 66 -2.74 -5.83 14.62
N ASP A 67 -3.58 -5.52 15.61
CA ASP A 67 -5.01 -5.84 15.55
C ASP A 67 -5.71 -5.04 14.45
N GLY A 68 -5.29 -3.78 14.24
CA GLY A 68 -5.81 -2.94 13.16
C GLY A 68 -5.51 -3.53 11.77
N VAL A 69 -4.31 -4.07 11.57
CA VAL A 69 -3.94 -4.73 10.31
C VAL A 69 -4.71 -6.03 10.13
N ALA A 70 -4.82 -6.86 11.17
CA ALA A 70 -5.59 -8.10 11.12
C ALA A 70 -7.08 -7.83 10.85
N TYR A 71 -7.66 -6.84 11.51
CA TYR A 71 -9.04 -6.39 11.27
C TYR A 71 -9.23 -5.94 9.82
N LYS A 72 -8.32 -5.13 9.29
CA LYS A 72 -8.38 -4.69 7.90
C LYS A 72 -8.27 -5.85 6.91
N ALA A 73 -7.41 -6.83 7.19
CA ALA A 73 -7.28 -8.04 6.36
C ALA A 73 -8.59 -8.84 6.33
N LEU A 74 -9.27 -9.00 7.48
CA LEU A 74 -10.59 -9.62 7.56
C LEU A 74 -11.65 -8.87 6.72
N GLN A 75 -11.67 -7.54 6.79
CA GLN A 75 -12.58 -6.70 6.00
C GLN A 75 -12.35 -6.82 4.48
N ILE A 76 -11.12 -7.07 4.06
CA ILE A 76 -10.73 -7.28 2.66
C ILE A 76 -11.03 -8.72 2.19
N GLY A 77 -11.46 -9.60 3.09
CA GLY A 77 -11.82 -10.99 2.78
C GLY A 77 -10.71 -12.01 3.03
N VAL A 78 -9.58 -11.61 3.62
CA VAL A 78 -8.58 -12.57 4.11
C VAL A 78 -9.10 -13.17 5.41
N SER A 79 -9.37 -14.48 5.43
CA SER A 79 -10.03 -15.13 6.56
C SER A 79 -9.36 -16.47 6.94
N GLY A 80 -9.88 -17.12 7.98
CA GLY A 80 -9.41 -18.42 8.45
C GLY A 80 -7.95 -18.40 8.91
N HIS A 81 -7.22 -19.48 8.59
CA HIS A 81 -5.84 -19.67 9.03
C HIS A 81 -4.89 -18.57 8.55
N THR A 82 -5.13 -17.96 7.39
CA THR A 82 -4.27 -16.88 6.87
C THR A 82 -4.41 -15.62 7.70
N ALA A 83 -5.63 -15.22 8.07
CA ALA A 83 -5.85 -14.06 8.94
C ALA A 83 -5.23 -14.27 10.33
N ARG A 84 -5.41 -15.48 10.90
CA ARG A 84 -4.78 -15.83 12.18
C ARG A 84 -3.25 -15.80 12.09
N TRP A 85 -2.67 -16.35 11.03
CA TRP A 85 -1.22 -16.32 10.81
C TRP A 85 -0.69 -14.89 10.69
N ILE A 86 -1.40 -14.00 9.98
CA ILE A 86 -1.01 -12.57 9.87
C ILE A 86 -1.01 -11.92 11.26
N HIS A 87 -2.03 -12.17 12.07
CA HIS A 87 -2.11 -11.63 13.43
C HIS A 87 -0.95 -12.13 14.30
N GLU A 88 -0.75 -13.44 14.36
CA GLU A 88 0.34 -14.07 15.13
C GLU A 88 1.73 -13.58 14.68
N PHE A 89 1.93 -13.40 13.38
CA PHE A 89 3.16 -12.86 12.81
C PHE A 89 3.42 -11.40 13.22
N LEU A 90 2.37 -10.60 13.39
CA LEU A 90 2.48 -9.19 13.78
C LEU A 90 2.59 -8.98 15.29
N THR A 91 1.98 -9.85 16.12
CA THR A 91 1.99 -9.72 17.58
C THR A 91 3.21 -10.37 18.24
N ASN A 92 3.70 -11.49 17.72
CA ASN A 92 4.81 -12.24 18.32
C ASN A 92 6.16 -11.85 17.71
N ARG A 93 6.42 -10.54 17.58
CA ARG A 93 7.73 -10.05 17.16
C ARG A 93 8.70 -10.15 18.33
N THR A 94 9.35 -11.30 18.49
CA THR A 94 10.55 -11.41 19.33
C THR A 94 11.72 -10.80 18.58
N LEU A 95 12.43 -9.87 19.24
CA LEU A 95 13.73 -9.36 18.79
C LEU A 95 14.79 -10.47 18.80
#